data_AF-A0A3P7N6Y3-F1
#
_entry.id   AF-A0A3P7N6Y3-F1
#
_cell.length_a   1.000
_cell.length_b   1.000
_cell.length_c   1.000
_cell.angle_alpha   90.00
_cell.angle_beta   90.00
_cell.angle_gamma   90.00
#
_symmetry.space_group_name_H-M   'P 1'
#
loop_
_entity.id
_entity.type
_entity.pdbx_description
1 polymer ?
#
loop_
_entity_poly.entity_id
_entity_poly.type
_entity_poly.pdbx_seq_one_letter_code
_entity_poly.pdbx_strand_id
1 'polypeptide(L)' 'MDSTKECQLHEYFSTFGIVTDVFLIKGQKSRKYGFVTFCDMDSVKKVLAAHPHVLNETQITVSLARNKHPGDSW' A
#
# COMPACT_ATOMS: atom_id res chain seq x y z
N MET A 1 -3.53 13.51 -15.80
CA MET A 1 -4.41 12.41 -15.35
C MET A 1 -3.55 11.50 -14.50
N ASP A 2 -3.55 11.66 -13.17
CA ASP A 2 -2.85 10.68 -12.35
C ASP A 2 -3.49 10.56 -10.97
N SER A 3 -4.35 9.57 -10.87
CA SER A 3 -4.91 9.16 -9.60
C SER A 3 -4.81 7.66 -9.55
N THR A 4 -3.74 7.15 -8.93
CA THR A 4 -3.68 5.80 -8.39
C THR A 4 -5.02 5.50 -7.72
N LYS A 5 -5.77 4.55 -8.29
CA LYS A 5 -7.10 4.14 -7.81
C LYS A 5 -6.97 2.88 -6.96
N GLU A 6 -7.94 2.65 -6.08
CA GLU A 6 -8.00 1.44 -5.24
C GLU A 6 -7.88 0.16 -6.08
N CYS A 7 -8.54 0.12 -7.24
CA CYS A 7 -8.46 -1.01 -8.17
C CYS A 7 -7.03 -1.30 -8.65
N GLN A 8 -6.24 -0.28 -8.96
CA GLN A 8 -4.87 -0.47 -9.47
C GLN A 8 -3.94 -0.99 -8.38
N LEU A 9 -4.09 -0.51 -7.14
CA LEU A 9 -3.35 -1.05 -6.00
C LEU A 9 -3.77 -2.49 -5.74
N HIS A 10 -5.07 -2.78 -5.75
CA HIS A 10 -5.56 -4.13 -5.57
C HIS A 10 -4.99 -5.10 -6.62
N GLU A 11 -5.08 -4.75 -7.90
CA GLU A 11 -4.55 -5.57 -9.01
C GLU A 11 -3.04 -5.81 -8.87
N TYR A 12 -2.27 -4.75 -8.61
CA TYR A 12 -0.82 -4.86 -8.45
C TYR A 12 -0.45 -5.74 -7.25
N PHE A 13 -1.04 -5.47 -6.08
CA PHE A 13 -0.70 -6.18 -4.85
C PHE A 13 -1.24 -7.61 -4.82
N SER A 14 -2.29 -7.92 -5.58
CA SER A 14 -2.81 -9.28 -5.74
C SER A 14 -1.79 -10.26 -6.35
N THR A 15 -0.76 -9.76 -7.03
CA THR A 15 0.33 -10.59 -7.55
C THR A 15 1.21 -11.20 -6.45
N PHE A 16 1.21 -10.61 -5.24
CA PHE A 16 2.00 -11.08 -4.10
C PHE A 16 1.21 -12.02 -3.16
N GLY A 17 -0.12 -11.96 -3.21
CA GLY A 17 -1.02 -12.80 -2.43
C GLY A 17 -2.45 -12.25 -2.38
N ILE A 18 -3.29 -12.86 -1.57
CA ILE A 18 -4.71 -12.49 -1.46
C ILE A 18 -4.83 -11.16 -0.72
N VAL A 19 -5.24 -10.11 -1.45
CA VAL A 19 -5.60 -8.81 -0.89
C VAL A 19 -7.03 -8.89 -0.38
N THR A 20 -7.25 -8.52 0.88
CA THR A 20 -8.58 -8.50 1.49
C THR A 20 -9.20 -7.11 1.48
N ASP A 21 -8.38 -6.06 1.54
CA ASP A 21 -8.86 -4.70 1.59
C ASP A 21 -7.82 -3.69 1.04
N VAL A 22 -8.31 -2.59 0.48
CA VAL A 22 -7.49 -1.48 -0.02
C VAL A 22 -8.18 -0.17 0.35
N PHE A 23 -7.51 0.65 1.15
CA PHE A 23 -8.00 1.96 1.57
C PHE A 23 -7.10 3.08 1.05
N LEU A 24 -7.68 4.02 0.30
CA LEU A 24 -6.99 5.25 -0.08
C LEU A 24 -7.35 6.41 0.85
N ILE A 25 -6.32 7.00 1.48
CA ILE A 25 -6.47 8.23 2.25
C ILE A 25 -6.13 9.43 1.34
N LYS A 26 -7.13 10.29 1.12
CA LYS A 26 -6.95 11.58 0.47
C LYS A 26 -6.23 12.54 1.42
N GLY A 27 -4.93 12.76 1.23
CA GLY A 27 -4.19 13.80 1.93
C GLY A 27 -4.50 15.21 1.39
N GLN A 28 -4.22 16.25 2.20
CA GLN A 28 -4.59 17.64 1.91
C GLN A 28 -3.85 18.30 0.72
N LYS A 29 -2.74 17.74 0.22
CA LYS A 29 -1.91 18.34 -0.85
C LYS A 29 -1.18 17.30 -1.71
N SER A 30 -1.93 16.52 -2.51
CA SER A 30 -1.39 15.53 -3.47
C SER A 30 -0.64 14.32 -2.90
N ARG A 31 -0.39 14.25 -1.59
CA ARG A 31 0.10 13.03 -0.93
C ARG A 31 -1.07 12.07 -0.71
N LYS A 32 -1.19 11.08 -1.60
CA LYS A 32 -2.10 9.95 -1.44
C LYS A 32 -1.35 8.88 -0.66
N TYR A 33 -1.90 8.49 0.48
CA TYR A 33 -1.45 7.30 1.19
C TYR A 33 -2.45 6.18 0.90
N GLY A 34 -1.95 4.97 0.71
CA GLY A 34 -2.76 3.78 0.53
C GLY A 34 -2.41 2.74 1.58
N PHE A 35 -3.40 2.07 2.13
CA PHE A 35 -3.24 0.90 2.96
C PHE A 35 -3.77 -0.30 2.19
N VAL A 36 -3.00 -1.39 2.22
CA VAL A 36 -3.37 -2.66 1.58
C VAL A 36 -3.27 -3.72 2.65
N THR A 37 -4.38 -4.41 2.88
CA THR A 37 -4.45 -5.53 3.83
C THR A 37 -4.39 -6.84 3.06
N PHE A 38 -3.50 -7.71 3.48
CA PHE A 38 -3.38 -9.07 2.94
C PHE A 38 -4.01 -10.08 3.90
N CYS A 39 -4.46 -11.21 3.36
CA CYS A 39 -4.92 -12.34 4.16
C CYS A 39 -3.77 -12.96 4.98
N ASP A 40 -2.57 -13.01 4.40
CA ASP A 40 -1.41 -13.67 4.98
C ASP A 40 -0.18 -12.77 5.12
N MET A 41 0.55 -12.96 6.22
CA MET A 41 1.82 -12.27 6.51
C MET A 41 2.92 -12.58 5.49
N ASP A 42 2.89 -13.76 4.86
CA ASP A 42 3.88 -14.11 3.83
C ASP A 42 3.74 -13.25 2.57
N SER A 43 2.53 -12.81 2.25
CA SER A 43 2.28 -11.85 1.16
C SER A 43 2.99 -10.51 1.45
N VAL A 44 2.93 -10.06 2.71
CA VAL A 44 3.60 -8.83 3.15
C VAL A 44 5.12 -8.96 3.03
N LYS A 45 5.70 -10.09 3.44
CA LYS A 45 7.15 -10.33 3.29
C LYS A 45 7.59 -10.30 1.82
N LYS A 46 6.80 -10.93 0.93
CA LYS A 46 7.07 -10.92 -0.53
C LYS A 46 7.06 -9.50 -1.09
N VAL A 47 6.07 -8.69 -0.71
CA VAL A 47 6.01 -7.28 -1.11
C VAL A 47 7.27 -6.55 -0.66
N LEU A 48 7.62 -6.62 0.64
CA LEU A 48 8.78 -5.91 1.17
C LEU A 48 10.10 -6.32 0.51
N ALA A 49 10.24 -7.57 0.04
CA ALA A 49 11.43 -8.05 -0.65
C ALA A 49 11.48 -7.67 -2.14
N ALA A 50 10.34 -7.33 -2.74
CA ALA A 50 10.20 -7.08 -4.18
C ALA A 50 10.46 -5.61 -4.59
N HIS A 51 11.23 -4.87 -3.79
CA HIS A 51 11.61 -3.50 -4.11
C HIS A 51 12.61 -3.44 -5.29
N PRO A 52 12.49 -2.43 -6.20
CA PRO A 52 11.58 -1.30 -6.15
C PRO A 52 10.17 -1.61 -6.71
N HIS A 53 9.15 -0.98 -6.13
CA HIS A 53 7.77 -1.05 -6.64
C HIS A 53 7.48 0.10 -7.59
N VAL A 54 6.97 -0.22 -8.78
CA VAL A 54 6.57 0.76 -9.80
C VAL A 54 5.13 0.47 -10.20
N LEU A 55 4.28 1.49 -10.14
CA LEU A 55 2.87 1.44 -10.51
C LEU A 55 2.58 2.56 -11.51
N ASN A 56 2.14 2.21 -12.72
CA ASN A 56 1.91 3.17 -13.82
C ASN A 56 3.08 4.14 -14.02
N GLU A 57 4.31 3.62 -14.14
CA GLU A 57 5.54 4.43 -14.31
C GLU A 57 5.90 5.32 -13.09
N THR A 58 5.10 5.29 -12.03
CA THR A 58 5.37 5.99 -10.77
C THR A 58 5.96 5.02 -9.76
N GLN A 59 7.16 5.33 -9.26
CA GLN A 59 7.75 4.56 -8.16
C GLN A 59 6.99 4.84 -6.86
N ILE A 60 6.56 3.78 -6.18
CA ILE A 60 5.87 3.85 -4.88
C ILE A 60 6.76 3.29 -3.78
N THR A 61 6.67 3.90 -2.60
CA THR A 61 7.33 3.39 -1.39
C THR A 61 6.34 2.58 -0.58
N VAL A 62 6.71 1.35 -0.24
CA VAL A 62 5.91 0.46 0.60
C VAL A 62 6.63 0.25 1.92
N SER A 63 5.86 0.28 3.01
CA SER A 63 6.36 -0.02 4.35
C SER A 63 5.26 -0.74 5.14
N LEU A 64 5.67 -1.42 6.21
CA LEU A 64 4.70 -2.01 7.14
C LEU A 64 3.81 -0.92 7.72
N ALA A 65 2.49 -1.14 7.65
CA ALA A 65 1.53 -0.29 8.31
C ALA A 65 1.81 -0.32 9.82
N ARG A 66 2.16 0.83 10.38
CA ARG A 66 2.26 0.97 11.84
C ARG A 66 0.85 1.20 12.37
N ASN A 67 0.32 0.26 13.15
CA ASN A 67 -0.80 0.58 14.01
C ASN A 67 -0.34 1.71 14.93
N LYS A 68 -0.95 2.90 14.82
CA LYS A 68 -0.83 3.90 15.88
C LYS A 68 -1.44 3.29 17.13
N HIS A 69 -0.64 2.92 18.10
CA HIS A 69 -1.17 2.76 19.44
C HIS A 69 -1.57 4.16 19.94
N PRO A 70 -2.71 4.30 20.65
CA PRO A 70 -3.02 5.55 21.35
C PRO A 70 -1.93 5.78 22.41
N GLY A 71 -0.87 6.50 22.05
CA GLY A 71 0.30 6.74 22.92
C GLY A 71 1.55 7.24 22.20
N ASP A 72 1.70 6.99 20.89
CA ASP A 72 2.88 7.49 20.15
C ASP A 72 2.76 9.00 19.87
N SER A 73 3.53 9.80 20.63
CA SER A 73 3.70 11.24 20.42
C SER A 73 4.73 11.49 19.31
N TRP A 74 4.43 12.44 18.43
CA TRP A 74 5.27 12.84 17.29
C TRP A 74 6.61 13.43 17.72
#